data_AF-A0A8D4BAV5-F1
#
_entry.id   AF-A0A8D4BAV5-F1
#
_cell.length_a   1.000
_cell.length_b   1.000
_cell.length_c   1.000
_cell.angle_alpha   90.00
_cell.angle_beta   90.00
_cell.angle_gamma   90.00
#
_symmetry.space_group_name_H-M   'P 1'
#
loop_
_entity.id
_entity.type
_entity.pdbx_description
1 polymer ?
#
loop_
_entity_poly.entity_id
_entity_poly.type
_entity_poly.pdbx_seq_one_letter_code
_entity_poly.pdbx_strand_id
1 'polypeptide(L)'
;MTYYPDLTTYEYDASGQEMLNVGWLTPGHAYRTGIVDDRVTDALKALSSAYDNQMRGVHHCEFCSTERPVILGGPALDTQVWLGSAEIRARGADGTVYSAPNLVIHYIAEHRYCPPVEFCRAVVRTAGADTTDELVLSDD
;
A
#
# COMPACT_ATOMS: atom_id res chain seq x y z
N MET A 1 -4.82 -2.26 17.74
CA MET A 1 -4.74 -2.27 16.27
C MET A 1 -5.17 -0.93 15.73
N THR A 2 -4.59 -0.53 14.60
CA THR A 2 -4.92 0.72 13.91
C THR A 2 -5.72 0.37 12.66
N TYR A 3 -7.01 0.68 12.67
CA TYR A 3 -7.88 0.57 11.51
C TYR A 3 -8.26 1.97 11.04
N TYR A 4 -8.10 2.20 9.74
CA TYR A 4 -8.63 3.38 9.07
C TYR A 4 -9.32 2.90 7.79
N PRO A 5 -10.60 3.22 7.58
CA PRO A 5 -11.25 2.90 6.31
C PRO A 5 -10.49 3.55 5.16
N ASP A 6 -10.45 2.86 4.02
CA ASP A 6 -9.83 3.39 2.82
C ASP A 6 -10.44 4.75 2.45
N LEU A 7 -9.60 5.65 1.97
CA LEU A 7 -9.94 7.02 1.56
C LEU A 7 -10.43 7.94 2.69
N THR A 8 -10.21 7.58 3.96
CA THR A 8 -10.41 8.49 5.10
C THR A 8 -9.16 9.33 5.35
N THR A 9 -9.34 10.52 5.93
CA THR A 9 -8.23 11.42 6.25
C THR A 9 -7.22 10.76 7.20
N TYR A 10 -5.94 10.88 6.88
CA TYR A 10 -4.83 10.43 7.69
C TYR A 10 -4.61 11.37 8.88
N GLU A 11 -4.84 10.88 10.09
CA GLU A 11 -4.80 11.70 11.32
C GLU A 11 -3.49 11.56 12.11
N TYR A 12 -2.53 10.76 11.64
CA TYR A 12 -1.35 10.37 12.43
C TYR A 12 -0.19 11.39 12.39
N ASP A 13 -0.25 12.40 11.50
CA ASP A 13 0.83 13.37 11.28
C ASP A 13 0.32 14.81 11.40
N ALA A 14 0.99 15.61 12.23
CA ALA A 14 0.73 17.05 12.42
C ALA A 14 1.44 17.95 11.39
N SER A 15 2.06 17.38 10.35
CA SER A 15 2.83 18.09 9.30
C SER A 15 1.99 19.02 8.41
N GLY A 16 0.66 18.96 8.51
CA GLY A 16 -0.25 19.83 7.78
C GLY A 16 -0.47 19.44 6.31
N GLN A 17 0.07 18.29 5.87
CA GLN A 17 -0.26 17.73 4.56
C GLN A 17 -1.40 16.72 4.70
N GLU A 18 -2.57 17.06 4.17
CA GLU A 18 -3.70 16.14 4.11
C GLU A 18 -3.33 14.92 3.26
N MET A 19 -3.49 13.73 3.86
CA MET A 19 -3.30 12.45 3.19
C MET A 19 -4.54 11.58 3.39
N LEU A 20 -4.72 10.60 2.53
CA LEU A 20 -5.79 9.60 2.62
C LEU A 20 -5.21 8.23 3.00
N ASN A 21 -5.84 7.58 3.98
CA ASN A 21 -5.52 6.23 4.42
C ASN A 21 -5.88 5.20 3.35
N VAL A 22 -5.01 4.21 3.13
CA VAL A 22 -5.30 3.03 2.32
C VAL A 22 -4.67 1.78 2.96
N GLY A 23 -5.40 0.66 3.02
CA GLY A 23 -4.84 -0.62 3.43
C GLY A 23 -4.57 -0.77 4.93
N TRP A 24 -5.20 0.02 5.78
CA TRP A 24 -5.16 -0.11 7.25
C TRP A 24 -6.25 -1.07 7.73
N LEU A 25 -6.06 -2.36 7.43
CA LEU A 25 -7.06 -3.41 7.63
C LEU A 25 -6.96 -4.08 9.01
N THR A 26 -8.08 -4.53 9.56
CA THR A 26 -8.15 -5.36 10.78
C THR A 26 -9.36 -6.29 10.70
N PRO A 27 -9.36 -7.47 11.37
CA PRO A 27 -10.52 -8.36 11.41
C PRO A 27 -11.79 -7.68 11.94
N GLY A 28 -12.95 -8.07 11.42
CA GLY A 28 -14.24 -7.48 11.78
C GLY A 28 -14.64 -6.27 10.92
N HIS A 29 -13.75 -5.79 10.05
CA HIS A 29 -14.04 -4.76 9.05
C HIS A 29 -13.90 -5.35 7.65
N ALA A 30 -14.99 -5.34 6.89
CA ALA A 30 -14.96 -5.80 5.51
C ALA A 30 -14.09 -4.87 4.64
N TYR A 31 -13.39 -5.45 3.68
CA TYR A 31 -12.63 -4.74 2.67
C TYR A 31 -12.93 -5.34 1.30
N ARG A 32 -12.68 -4.55 0.25
CA ARG A 32 -12.86 -4.99 -1.13
C ARG A 32 -11.82 -6.03 -1.49
N THR A 33 -12.26 -7.14 -2.09
CA THR A 33 -11.38 -8.20 -2.59
C THR A 33 -11.43 -8.29 -4.11
N GLY A 34 -10.35 -8.70 -4.74
CA GLY A 34 -10.30 -8.78 -6.20
C GLY A 34 -8.91 -9.01 -6.78
N ILE A 35 -8.83 -8.90 -8.11
CA ILE A 35 -7.58 -8.97 -8.86
C ILE A 35 -6.99 -7.56 -8.97
N VAL A 36 -5.69 -7.45 -8.69
CA VAL A 36 -4.92 -6.22 -8.81
C VAL A 36 -3.89 -6.38 -9.92
N ASP A 37 -3.83 -5.42 -10.83
CA ASP A 37 -2.84 -5.37 -11.91
C ASP A 37 -1.40 -5.50 -11.38
N ASP A 38 -0.60 -6.36 -12.00
CA ASP A 38 0.78 -6.63 -11.58
C ASP A 38 1.62 -5.34 -11.54
N ARG A 39 1.34 -4.38 -12.43
CA ARG A 39 2.01 -3.06 -12.44
C ARG A 39 1.87 -2.33 -11.12
N VAL A 40 0.72 -2.47 -10.45
CA VAL A 40 0.49 -1.86 -9.13
C VAL A 40 1.32 -2.57 -8.08
N THR A 41 1.33 -3.91 -8.08
CA THR A 41 2.09 -4.68 -7.09
C THR A 41 3.60 -4.47 -7.23
N ASP A 42 4.11 -4.40 -8.46
CA ASP A 42 5.52 -4.14 -8.74
C ASP A 42 5.91 -2.71 -8.38
N ALA A 43 5.05 -1.73 -8.65
CA ALA A 43 5.25 -0.36 -8.19
C ALA A 43 5.26 -0.25 -6.66
N LEU A 44 4.37 -0.96 -5.95
CA LEU A 44 4.39 -1.00 -4.48
C LEU A 44 5.70 -1.60 -3.95
N LYS A 45 6.17 -2.72 -4.53
CA LYS A 45 7.45 -3.34 -4.17
C LYS A 45 8.61 -2.39 -4.45
N ALA A 46 8.59 -1.67 -5.57
CA ALA A 46 9.63 -0.70 -5.92
C ALA A 46 9.69 0.44 -4.89
N LEU A 47 8.54 0.91 -4.42
CA LEU A 47 8.44 1.98 -3.42
C LEU A 47 8.70 1.50 -1.98
N SER A 48 8.56 0.21 -1.68
CA SER A 48 8.61 -0.31 -0.30
C SER A 48 9.98 -0.22 0.37
N SER A 49 11.05 -0.05 -0.40
CA SER A 49 12.42 0.11 0.14
C SER A 49 12.77 1.56 0.46
N ALA A 50 11.88 2.52 0.21
CA ALA A 50 12.13 3.91 0.56
C ALA A 50 12.19 4.05 2.10
N TYR A 51 13.36 4.41 2.61
CA TYR A 51 13.60 4.50 4.06
C TYR A 51 12.94 5.72 4.72
N ASP A 52 12.40 6.66 3.93
CA ASP A 52 11.86 7.94 4.40
C ASP A 52 10.61 7.79 5.28
N ASN A 53 9.95 6.64 5.26
CA ASN A 53 8.71 6.37 5.98
C ASN A 53 8.82 5.15 6.92
N GLN A 54 10.02 4.85 7.42
CA GLN A 54 10.18 3.81 8.43
C GLN A 54 9.59 4.24 9.77
N MET A 55 8.82 3.35 10.38
CA MET A 55 8.13 3.59 11.65
C MET A 55 8.82 2.83 12.80
N ARG A 56 8.59 3.29 14.03
CA ARG A 56 9.15 2.66 15.25
C ARG A 56 8.38 1.41 15.71
N GLY A 57 7.25 1.12 15.09
CA GLY A 57 6.40 -0.04 15.38
C GLY A 57 6.35 -1.03 14.22
N VAL A 58 5.86 -2.23 14.50
CA VAL A 58 5.58 -3.26 13.50
C VAL A 58 4.08 -3.56 13.51
N HIS A 59 3.45 -3.38 12.36
CA HIS A 59 2.10 -3.84 12.06
C HIS A 59 2.18 -5.30 11.63
N HIS A 60 1.55 -6.19 12.38
CA HIS A 60 1.47 -7.62 12.07
C HIS A 60 0.18 -7.94 11.31
N CYS A 61 0.25 -8.87 10.34
CA CYS A 61 -0.95 -9.35 9.69
C CYS A 61 -1.81 -10.11 10.70
N GLU A 62 -3.08 -9.73 10.81
CA GLU A 62 -4.05 -10.38 11.70
C GLU A 62 -4.91 -11.43 11.00
N PHE A 63 -4.76 -11.56 9.68
CA PHE A 63 -5.59 -12.45 8.85
C PHE A 63 -4.94 -13.81 8.58
N CYS A 64 -3.65 -13.98 8.88
CA CYS A 64 -2.94 -15.25 8.79
C CYS A 64 -1.83 -15.38 9.85
N SER A 65 -1.19 -16.54 9.88
CA SER A 65 -0.07 -16.84 10.79
C SER A 65 1.30 -16.36 10.29
N THR A 66 1.34 -15.50 9.26
CA THR A 66 2.62 -14.99 8.73
C THR A 66 3.12 -13.85 9.61
N GLU A 67 4.05 -14.16 10.51
CA GLU A 67 4.55 -13.22 11.52
C GLU A 67 5.29 -12.01 10.93
N ARG A 68 6.13 -12.24 9.92
CA ARG A 68 7.02 -11.23 9.32
C ARG A 68 7.19 -11.46 7.83
N PRO A 69 6.25 -10.98 6.99
CA PRO A 69 6.37 -11.12 5.55
C PRO A 69 7.61 -10.38 5.03
N VAL A 70 8.33 -11.01 4.10
CA VAL A 70 9.50 -10.43 3.42
C VAL A 70 9.28 -10.52 1.93
N ILE A 71 9.63 -9.45 1.22
CA ILE A 71 9.61 -9.40 -0.24
C ILE A 71 10.97 -8.93 -0.77
N LEU A 72 11.15 -9.10 -2.09
CA LEU A 72 12.13 -8.33 -2.83
C LEU A 72 11.47 -7.03 -3.31
N GLY A 73 12.00 -5.90 -2.86
CA GLY A 73 11.55 -4.57 -3.20
C GLY A 73 12.68 -3.69 -3.72
N GLY A 74 12.39 -2.39 -3.81
CA GLY A 74 13.28 -1.40 -4.40
C GLY A 74 13.23 -1.36 -5.93
N PRO A 75 13.80 -0.33 -6.57
CA PRO A 75 13.65 -0.11 -8.01
C PRO A 75 14.14 -1.27 -8.88
N ALA A 76 15.11 -2.05 -8.41
CA ALA A 76 15.64 -3.23 -9.09
C ALA A 76 15.02 -4.55 -8.61
N LEU A 77 14.08 -4.51 -7.67
CA LEU A 77 13.44 -5.68 -7.05
C LEU A 77 14.46 -6.72 -6.51
N ASP A 78 15.52 -6.23 -5.88
CA ASP A 78 16.64 -7.03 -5.37
C ASP A 78 16.91 -6.81 -3.87
N THR A 79 16.18 -5.88 -3.25
CA THR A 79 16.38 -5.50 -1.85
C THR A 79 15.40 -6.26 -0.97
N GLN A 80 15.89 -6.99 0.03
CA GLN A 80 15.01 -7.62 1.02
C GLN A 80 14.34 -6.55 1.89
N VAL A 81 13.01 -6.50 1.85
CA VAL A 81 12.20 -5.57 2.64
C VAL A 81 11.30 -6.35 3.58
N TRP A 82 11.37 -6.01 4.87
CA TRP A 82 10.44 -6.49 5.88
C TRP A 82 9.14 -5.67 5.81
N LEU A 83 8.01 -6.35 5.68
CA LEU A 83 6.70 -5.69 5.69
C LEU A 83 6.19 -5.50 7.12
N GLY A 84 5.37 -4.47 7.31
CA GLY A 84 4.78 -4.09 8.59
C GLY A 84 5.50 -2.94 9.31
N SER A 85 6.69 -2.52 8.89
CA SER A 85 7.48 -1.51 9.62
C SER A 85 7.57 -0.13 8.94
N ALA A 86 6.86 0.09 7.85
CA ALA A 86 6.97 1.32 7.08
C ALA A 86 5.65 1.70 6.40
N GLU A 87 5.59 2.92 5.88
CA GLU A 87 4.51 3.40 5.02
C GLU A 87 4.98 3.65 3.58
N ILE A 88 4.08 3.43 2.63
CA ILE A 88 4.21 3.83 1.24
C ILE A 88 3.37 5.08 1.06
N ARG A 89 4.01 6.15 0.59
CA ARG A 89 3.34 7.38 0.20
C ARG A 89 3.25 7.45 -1.32
N ALA A 90 2.04 7.62 -1.82
CA ALA A 90 1.77 7.75 -3.26
C ALA A 90 1.09 9.09 -3.54
N ARG A 91 1.47 9.76 -4.63
CA ARG A 91 0.92 11.06 -5.03
C ARG A 91 0.14 10.96 -6.34
N GLY A 92 -1.16 11.23 -6.25
CA GLY A 92 -2.08 11.35 -7.37
C GLY A 92 -1.75 12.53 -8.29
N ALA A 93 -2.32 12.52 -9.50
CA ALA A 93 -2.13 13.58 -10.49
C ALA A 93 -2.77 14.92 -10.08
N ASP A 94 -3.82 14.86 -9.26
CA ASP A 94 -4.52 15.99 -8.64
C ASP A 94 -3.79 16.58 -7.42
N GLY A 95 -2.66 15.99 -7.02
CA GLY A 95 -1.89 16.38 -5.85
C GLY A 95 -2.28 15.65 -4.56
N THR A 96 -3.37 14.89 -4.57
CA THR A 96 -3.79 14.04 -3.43
C THR A 96 -2.67 13.09 -3.05
N VAL A 97 -2.42 12.96 -1.74
CA VAL A 97 -1.44 12.02 -1.23
C VAL A 97 -2.12 10.92 -0.44
N TYR A 98 -1.67 9.70 -0.68
CA TYR A 98 -2.15 8.51 0.00
C TYR A 98 -1.05 7.98 0.89
N SER A 99 -1.41 7.48 2.07
CA SER A 99 -0.51 6.74 2.95
C SER A 99 -1.08 5.35 3.22
N ALA A 100 -0.25 4.33 2.97
CA ALA A 100 -0.57 2.94 3.23
C ALA A 100 0.56 2.27 4.01
N PRO A 101 0.29 1.32 4.92
CA PRO A 101 1.36 0.50 5.47
C PRO A 101 1.98 -0.31 4.33
N ASN A 102 3.30 -0.53 4.33
CA ASN A 102 3.94 -1.40 3.33
C ASN A 102 3.41 -2.84 3.38
N LEU A 103 2.74 -3.22 4.48
CA LEU A 103 1.98 -4.46 4.64
C LEU A 103 0.83 -4.61 3.63
N VAL A 104 0.39 -3.52 2.99
CA VAL A 104 -0.60 -3.55 1.90
C VAL A 104 -0.19 -4.52 0.78
N ILE A 105 1.10 -4.70 0.53
CA ILE A 105 1.63 -5.66 -0.46
C ILE A 105 1.25 -7.10 -0.08
N HIS A 106 1.37 -7.44 1.20
CA HIS A 106 0.97 -8.75 1.72
C HIS A 106 -0.55 -8.92 1.68
N TYR A 107 -1.31 -7.87 2.00
CA TYR A 107 -2.77 -7.91 1.91
C TYR A 107 -3.28 -8.16 0.50
N ILE A 108 -2.66 -7.56 -0.52
CA ILE A 108 -3.00 -7.82 -1.92
C ILE A 108 -2.65 -9.27 -2.28
N ALA A 109 -1.44 -9.71 -1.98
CA ALA A 109 -0.92 -11.01 -2.40
C ALA A 109 -1.63 -12.21 -1.73
N GLU A 110 -1.81 -12.15 -0.40
CA GLU A 110 -2.25 -13.29 0.40
C GLU A 110 -3.72 -13.20 0.83
N HIS A 111 -4.28 -11.98 0.81
CA HIS A 111 -5.64 -11.72 1.29
C HIS A 111 -6.56 -11.13 0.23
N ARG A 112 -6.11 -11.09 -1.04
CA ARG A 112 -6.88 -10.62 -2.20
C ARG A 112 -7.40 -9.19 -2.03
N TYR A 113 -6.84 -8.40 -1.11
CA TYR A 113 -7.27 -7.03 -0.92
C TYR A 113 -7.13 -6.24 -2.22
N CYS A 114 -8.19 -5.55 -2.63
CA CYS A 114 -8.21 -4.74 -3.83
C CYS A 114 -8.28 -3.25 -3.43
N PRO A 115 -7.15 -2.50 -3.48
CA PRO A 115 -7.09 -1.11 -3.04
C PRO A 115 -7.87 -0.17 -3.97
N PRO A 116 -8.33 1.01 -3.50
CA PRO A 116 -9.01 1.99 -4.36
C PRO A 116 -8.23 2.30 -5.64
N VAL A 117 -8.94 2.47 -6.77
CA VAL A 117 -8.31 2.66 -8.09
C VAL A 117 -7.46 3.93 -8.15
N GLU A 118 -7.85 4.97 -7.44
CA GLU A 118 -7.14 6.24 -7.34
C GLU A 118 -5.77 6.07 -6.66
N PHE A 119 -5.71 5.23 -5.63
CA PHE A 119 -4.45 4.84 -4.98
C PHE A 119 -3.57 4.03 -5.94
N CYS A 120 -4.14 3.04 -6.61
CA CYS A 120 -3.40 2.21 -7.58
C CYS A 120 -2.75 3.07 -8.68
N ARG A 121 -3.49 4.03 -9.23
CA ARG A 121 -2.97 5.01 -10.20
C ARG A 121 -1.86 5.87 -9.60
N ALA A 122 -2.06 6.39 -8.38
CA ALA A 122 -1.07 7.20 -7.68
C ALA A 122 0.25 6.44 -7.42
N VAL A 123 0.17 5.14 -7.09
CA VAL A 123 1.32 4.28 -6.85
C VAL A 123 2.15 4.08 -8.11
N VAL A 124 1.50 3.69 -9.22
CA VAL A 124 2.16 3.47 -10.52
C VAL A 124 2.85 4.75 -10.99
N ARG A 125 2.16 5.89 -10.86
CA ARG A 125 2.71 7.21 -11.14
C ARG A 125 3.92 7.54 -10.28
N THR A 126 3.82 7.32 -8.97
CA THR A 126 4.89 7.64 -8.02
C THR A 126 6.14 6.79 -8.27
N ALA A 127 5.96 5.53 -8.69
CA ALA A 127 7.05 4.65 -9.11
C ALA A 127 7.64 5.00 -10.49
N GLY A 128 7.05 5.95 -11.23
CA GLY A 128 7.50 6.32 -12.57
C GLY A 128 7.15 5.30 -13.65
N ALA A 129 6.17 4.42 -13.39
CA ALA A 129 5.74 3.34 -14.28
C ALA A 129 4.42 3.66 -15.02
N ASP A 130 4.05 4.94 -15.11
CA ASP A 130 2.84 5.37 -15.82
C ASP A 130 2.90 4.98 -17.30
N THR A 131 1.87 4.27 -17.74
CA THR A 131 1.63 3.86 -19.13
C THR A 131 0.27 4.37 -19.57
N THR A 132 0.03 4.46 -20.88
CA THR A 132 -1.26 4.94 -21.43
C THR A 132 -2.39 3.92 -21.24
N ASP A 133 -2.05 2.66 -20.95
CA ASP A 133 -3.02 1.57 -20.79
C ASP A 133 -3.68 1.60 -19.41
N GLU A 134 -5.01 1.44 -19.37
CA GLU A 134 -5.78 1.40 -18.12
C GLU A 134 -5.33 0.26 -17.21
N LEU A 135 -5.34 0.50 -15.90
CA LEU A 135 -5.08 -0.53 -14.88
C LEU A 135 -6.25 -1.50 -14.80
N VAL A 136 -5.95 -2.79 -14.78
CA VAL A 136 -6.96 -3.84 -14.62
C VAL A 136 -7.20 -4.11 -13.14
N LEU A 137 -8.34 -3.67 -12.62
CA LEU A 137 -8.82 -3.98 -11.28
C LEU A 137 -10.22 -4.58 -11.39
N SER A 138 -10.46 -5.76 -10.81
CA SER A 138 -11.77 -6.40 -10.83
C SER A 138 -12.15 -6.92 -9.45
N ASP A 139 -13.40 -6.70 -9.06
CA ASP A 139 -13.97 -7.28 -7.84
C ASP A 139 -14.25 -8.78 -8.04
N ASP A 140 -14.09 -9.56 -6.97
CA ASP A 140 -14.53 -10.96 -6.88
C ASP A 140 -15.97 -11.07 -6.32
#